data_AF-A0A922XCQ6-F1
#
_entry.id   AF-A0A922XCQ6-F1
#
_cell.length_a   1.000
_cell.length_b   1.000
_cell.length_c   1.000
_cell.angle_alpha   90.00
_cell.angle_beta   90.00
_cell.angle_gamma   90.00
#
_symmetry.space_group_name_H-M   'P 1'
#
loop_
_entity.id
_entity.type
_entity.pdbx_description
1 polymer ?
#
loop_
_entity_poly.entity_id
_entity_poly.type
_entity_poly.pdbx_seq_one_letter_code
_entity_poly.pdbx_strand_id
1 'polypeptide(L)'
;MGRRSSSTRWAEFSEPAELLPYVNKRLTLNLLIQGAAAHTFITAHHLVRDELDALQPGLTDLYDRAVVSMHLNYWIGDVGLTFGPPWRFWGAIHRETHPFHRHALLAAHGGMLSRESKAYLVARARNKRVISTPGPHYGQSILFFMSLMRAENDIKAELAPLAIRAAATMWGIDEDRLDGSLTRDAAFGRIRQPRTNRGVMLRAGAIGWGGVQRRHDQFVVVAKSWFWPLLSHELTKGICELVCLHGLCELSKKDYAAVVGYADHIEYEIPMLQAGAELWRRFLAVIPPGQRLPHTLMHVARLEPDALEWLMMNVIEAPDEARCSLEGPPFRPDSL
;
A
#
# COMPACT_ATOMS: atom_id res chain seq x y z
N MET A 1 -27.74 8.91 -31.85
CA MET A 1 -26.48 8.48 -31.20
C MET A 1 -26.30 9.24 -29.89
N GLY A 2 -26.82 8.69 -28.79
CA GLY A 2 -26.72 9.32 -27.47
C GLY A 2 -25.35 9.05 -26.85
N ARG A 3 -24.63 10.11 -26.46
CA ARG A 3 -23.46 10.01 -25.58
C ARG A 3 -23.94 9.47 -24.23
N ARG A 4 -23.68 8.18 -23.96
CA ARG A 4 -23.80 7.62 -22.62
C ARG A 4 -22.77 8.33 -21.73
N SER A 5 -23.27 9.20 -20.87
CA SER A 5 -22.52 9.79 -19.77
C SER A 5 -21.88 8.68 -18.93
N SER A 6 -20.58 8.79 -18.66
CA SER A 6 -19.87 7.92 -17.73
C SER A 6 -20.22 8.21 -16.26
N SER A 7 -21.10 9.19 -15.99
CA SER A 7 -21.45 9.65 -14.64
C SER A 7 -22.38 8.70 -13.86
N THR A 8 -23.02 7.73 -14.51
CA THR A 8 -24.04 6.88 -13.87
C THR A 8 -23.48 5.67 -13.14
N ARG A 9 -22.17 5.38 -13.22
CA ARG A 9 -21.61 4.09 -12.80
C ARG A 9 -21.30 3.95 -11.30
N TRP A 10 -21.36 5.05 -10.54
CA TRP A 10 -21.12 5.04 -9.08
C TRP A 10 -22.41 5.17 -8.24
N ALA A 11 -23.54 5.48 -8.87
CA ALA A 11 -24.79 5.82 -8.20
C ALA A 11 -25.69 4.62 -7.83
N GLU A 12 -25.35 3.40 -8.24
CA GLU A 12 -26.22 2.22 -8.05
C GLU A 12 -26.10 1.55 -6.68
N PHE A 13 -25.18 1.99 -5.81
CA PHE A 13 -24.98 1.36 -4.50
C PHE A 13 -24.78 2.42 -3.43
N SER A 14 -25.89 2.77 -2.77
CA SER A 14 -25.87 3.62 -1.59
C SER A 14 -25.15 2.90 -0.45
N GLU A 15 -24.05 3.49 0.01
CA GLU A 15 -23.38 3.10 1.24
C GLU A 15 -24.42 3.06 2.37
N PRO A 16 -24.51 1.97 3.16
CA PRO A 16 -25.38 1.96 4.33
C PRO A 16 -24.91 3.10 5.23
N ALA A 17 -25.74 4.13 5.41
CA ALA A 17 -25.33 5.35 6.12
C ALA A 17 -24.77 5.05 7.52
N GLU A 18 -25.25 3.99 8.16
CA GLU A 18 -24.80 3.48 9.45
C GLU A 18 -23.40 2.83 9.42
N LEU A 19 -22.95 2.31 8.28
CA LEU A 19 -21.65 1.66 8.11
C LEU A 19 -20.55 2.57 7.56
N LEU A 20 -20.90 3.81 7.15
CA LEU A 20 -19.94 4.78 6.64
C LEU A 20 -18.72 4.97 7.57
N PRO A 21 -18.86 5.11 8.90
CA PRO A 21 -17.70 5.24 9.78
C PRO A 21 -16.73 4.06 9.64
N TYR A 22 -17.24 2.84 9.51
CA TYR A 22 -16.43 1.64 9.32
C TYR A 22 -15.83 1.54 7.91
N VAL A 23 -16.53 2.02 6.88
CA VAL A 23 -15.97 2.17 5.53
C VAL A 23 -14.79 3.14 5.54
N ASN A 24 -14.95 4.32 6.16
CA ASN A 24 -13.87 5.30 6.31
C ASN A 24 -12.70 4.76 7.14
N LYS A 25 -12.99 4.03 8.23
CA LYS A 25 -11.98 3.31 9.00
C LYS A 25 -11.20 2.33 8.12
N ARG A 26 -11.88 1.48 7.34
CA ARG A 26 -11.21 0.54 6.43
C ARG A 26 -10.39 1.24 5.35
N LEU A 27 -10.90 2.31 4.75
CA LEU A 27 -10.17 3.12 3.77
C LEU A 27 -8.90 3.74 4.39
N THR A 28 -8.98 4.20 5.65
CA THR A 28 -7.82 4.71 6.40
C THR A 28 -6.79 3.61 6.65
N LEU A 29 -7.23 2.42 7.07
CA LEU A 29 -6.32 1.29 7.25
C LEU A 29 -5.69 0.85 5.92
N ASN A 30 -6.46 0.85 4.82
CA ASN A 30 -5.92 0.60 3.49
C ASN A 30 -4.87 1.64 3.09
N LEU A 31 -5.09 2.91 3.42
CA LEU A 31 -4.12 3.97 3.17
C LEU A 31 -2.81 3.73 3.91
N LEU A 32 -2.86 3.29 5.18
CA LEU A 32 -1.68 2.89 5.96
C LEU A 32 -1.00 1.64 5.39
N ILE A 33 -1.76 0.60 5.03
CA ILE A 33 -1.24 -0.63 4.42
C ILE A 33 -0.48 -0.32 3.13
N GLN A 34 -1.08 0.45 2.23
CA GLN A 34 -0.46 0.85 0.96
C GLN A 34 0.76 1.75 1.21
N GLY A 35 0.67 2.65 2.19
CA GLY A 35 1.79 3.50 2.60
C GLY A 35 2.99 2.73 3.14
N ALA A 36 2.74 1.71 3.98
CA ALA A 36 3.77 0.82 4.52
C ALA A 36 4.43 0.01 3.40
N ALA A 37 3.64 -0.58 2.51
CA ALA A 37 4.14 -1.33 1.37
C ALA A 37 4.96 -0.44 0.41
N ALA A 38 4.49 0.78 0.15
CA ALA A 38 5.18 1.79 -0.65
C ALA A 38 6.52 2.22 -0.02
N HIS A 39 6.60 2.31 1.31
CA HIS A 39 7.84 2.59 2.04
C HIS A 39 8.80 1.40 1.98
N THR A 40 8.34 0.18 2.28
CA THR A 40 9.12 -1.05 2.14
C THR A 40 9.70 -1.19 0.74
N PHE A 41 8.92 -0.89 -0.30
CA PHE A 41 9.33 -1.02 -1.69
C PHE A 41 10.63 -0.26 -2.02
N ILE A 42 10.91 0.83 -1.29
CA ILE A 42 12.09 1.66 -1.51
C ILE A 42 13.21 1.45 -0.48
N THR A 43 13.02 0.61 0.55
CA THR A 43 13.98 0.44 1.64
C THR A 43 14.37 -1.01 1.95
N ALA A 44 13.51 -1.99 1.66
CA ALA A 44 13.66 -3.35 2.19
C ALA A 44 14.96 -4.03 1.76
N HIS A 45 15.42 -3.79 0.53
CA HIS A 45 16.67 -4.37 0.00
C HIS A 45 17.90 -3.92 0.78
N HIS A 46 17.84 -2.81 1.52
CA HIS A 46 18.96 -2.40 2.37
C HIS A 46 19.13 -3.25 3.63
N LEU A 47 18.09 -3.98 4.07
CA LEU A 47 18.17 -4.87 5.24
C LEU A 47 18.94 -6.16 4.94
N VAL A 48 19.01 -6.54 3.67
CA VAL A 48 19.66 -7.76 3.18
C VAL A 48 20.65 -7.44 2.06
N ARG A 49 21.27 -6.26 2.14
CA ARG A 49 22.14 -5.72 1.07
C ARG A 49 23.30 -6.66 0.76
N ASP A 50 23.97 -7.11 1.80
CA ASP A 50 25.20 -7.89 1.66
C ASP A 50 24.89 -9.25 1.03
N GLU A 51 23.75 -9.85 1.38
CA GLU A 51 23.26 -11.09 0.78
C GLU A 51 22.84 -10.89 -0.68
N LEU A 52 22.13 -9.80 -0.99
CA LEU A 52 21.72 -9.48 -2.37
C LEU A 52 22.93 -9.25 -3.28
N ASP A 53 23.91 -8.48 -2.81
CA ASP A 53 25.11 -8.16 -3.60
C ASP A 53 26.08 -9.36 -3.67
N ALA A 54 26.02 -10.31 -2.73
CA ALA A 54 26.71 -11.59 -2.81
C ALA A 54 26.11 -12.52 -3.88
N LEU A 55 24.77 -12.51 -4.05
CA LEU A 55 24.09 -13.26 -5.11
C LEU A 55 24.36 -12.65 -6.49
N GLN A 56 24.26 -11.32 -6.57
CA GLN A 56 24.56 -10.59 -7.80
C GLN A 56 25.14 -9.21 -7.49
N PRO A 57 26.42 -8.96 -7.80
CA PRO A 57 27.04 -7.67 -7.57
C PRO A 57 26.28 -6.51 -8.22
N GLY A 58 25.96 -5.49 -7.42
CA GLY A 58 25.25 -4.29 -7.87
C GLY A 58 23.73 -4.43 -7.95
N LEU A 59 23.15 -5.56 -7.52
CA LEU A 59 21.71 -5.76 -7.49
C LEU A 59 21.01 -4.72 -6.60
N THR A 60 21.62 -4.36 -5.46
CA THR A 60 21.09 -3.33 -4.57
C THR A 60 21.00 -1.96 -5.24
N ASP A 61 21.99 -1.57 -6.06
CA ASP A 61 21.94 -0.30 -6.82
C ASP A 61 20.88 -0.34 -7.91
N LEU A 62 20.74 -1.48 -8.60
CA LEU A 62 19.67 -1.68 -9.57
C LEU A 62 18.30 -1.53 -8.90
N TYR A 63 18.09 -2.14 -7.72
CA TYR A 63 16.86 -1.98 -6.94
C TYR A 63 16.62 -0.53 -6.57
N ASP A 64 17.60 0.17 -6.00
CA ASP A 64 17.51 1.59 -5.63
C ASP A 64 16.95 2.47 -6.74
N ARG A 65 17.38 2.22 -7.98
CA ARG A 65 16.97 3.00 -9.15
C ARG A 65 15.62 2.53 -9.70
N ALA A 66 15.45 1.22 -9.82
CA ALA A 66 14.25 0.64 -10.39
C ALA A 66 13.01 0.93 -9.53
N VAL A 67 13.09 0.75 -8.21
CA VAL A 67 11.93 0.97 -7.31
C VAL A 67 11.49 2.43 -7.30
N VAL A 68 12.43 3.37 -7.36
CA VAL A 68 12.11 4.81 -7.47
C VAL A 68 11.38 5.10 -8.79
N SER A 69 11.86 4.54 -9.90
CA SER A 69 11.23 4.67 -11.23
C SER A 69 9.83 4.07 -11.24
N MET A 70 9.68 2.84 -10.72
CA MET A 70 8.40 2.13 -10.66
C MET A 70 7.39 2.85 -9.77
N HIS A 71 7.83 3.43 -8.65
CA HIS A 71 6.95 4.20 -7.78
C HIS A 71 6.54 5.53 -8.43
N LEU A 72 7.46 6.21 -9.15
CA LEU A 72 7.12 7.41 -9.92
C LEU A 72 6.10 7.16 -11.03
N ASN A 73 5.97 5.92 -11.53
CA ASN A 73 4.99 5.60 -12.58
C ASN A 73 3.57 5.97 -12.16
N TYR A 74 3.23 5.88 -10.87
CA TYR A 74 1.90 6.28 -10.36
C TYR A 74 1.55 7.75 -10.59
N TRP A 75 2.52 8.64 -10.88
CA TRP A 75 2.26 10.05 -11.20
C TRP A 75 2.57 10.45 -12.63
N ILE A 76 3.67 9.95 -13.19
CA ILE A 76 4.26 10.46 -14.44
C ILE A 76 4.55 9.38 -15.48
N GLY A 77 4.28 8.11 -15.16
CA GLY A 77 4.48 6.97 -16.06
C GLY A 77 3.21 6.54 -16.78
N ASP A 78 3.18 5.26 -17.13
CA ASP A 78 2.07 4.56 -17.77
C ASP A 78 0.74 4.73 -17.03
N VAL A 79 0.77 4.72 -15.69
CA VAL A 79 -0.43 4.94 -14.86
C VAL A 79 -0.98 6.35 -15.08
N GLY A 80 -0.13 7.38 -15.04
CA GLY A 80 -0.53 8.76 -15.30
C GLY A 80 -1.03 8.99 -16.74
N LEU A 81 -0.44 8.29 -17.71
CA LEU A 81 -0.85 8.33 -19.12
C LEU A 81 -2.20 7.62 -19.34
N THR A 82 -2.38 6.42 -18.75
CA THR A 82 -3.55 5.56 -18.95
C THR A 82 -4.76 6.08 -18.19
N PHE A 83 -4.56 6.60 -16.98
CA PHE A 83 -5.65 6.96 -16.08
C PHE A 83 -5.81 8.46 -15.85
N GLY A 84 -5.00 9.26 -16.54
CA GLY A 84 -4.95 10.70 -16.38
C GLY A 84 -4.09 11.15 -15.20
N PRO A 85 -3.73 12.43 -15.18
CA PRO A 85 -2.81 12.95 -14.19
C PRO A 85 -3.46 12.99 -12.80
N PRO A 86 -2.71 12.69 -11.72
CA PRO A 86 -3.26 12.58 -10.36
C PRO A 86 -3.97 13.85 -9.86
N TRP A 87 -3.53 15.03 -10.28
CA TRP A 87 -4.17 16.29 -9.89
C TRP A 87 -5.63 16.39 -10.35
N ARG A 88 -6.04 15.68 -11.41
CA ARG A 88 -7.45 15.62 -11.81
C ARG A 88 -8.28 14.75 -10.88
N PHE A 89 -7.71 13.64 -10.39
CA PHE A 89 -8.37 12.77 -9.42
C PHE A 89 -8.56 13.52 -8.11
N TRP A 90 -7.46 13.98 -7.50
CA TRP A 90 -7.49 14.69 -6.22
C TRP A 90 -8.19 16.05 -6.31
N GLY A 91 -8.10 16.76 -7.43
CA GLY A 91 -8.81 18.02 -7.63
C GLY A 91 -10.33 17.87 -7.73
N ALA A 92 -10.83 16.65 -8.01
CA ALA A 92 -12.26 16.35 -8.09
C ALA A 92 -12.85 15.81 -6.77
N ILE A 93 -12.07 15.80 -5.67
CA ILE A 93 -12.49 15.17 -4.40
C ILE A 93 -13.72 15.79 -3.75
N HIS A 94 -13.99 17.07 -4.05
CA HIS A 94 -15.17 17.78 -3.58
C HIS A 94 -16.48 17.33 -4.24
N ARG A 95 -16.42 16.50 -5.29
CA ARG A 95 -17.62 16.00 -5.98
C ARG A 95 -18.18 14.81 -5.22
N GLU A 96 -19.48 14.77 -5.02
CA GLU A 96 -20.19 13.64 -4.36
C GLU A 96 -19.93 12.28 -5.04
N THR A 97 -19.64 12.29 -6.34
CA THR A 97 -19.30 11.07 -7.11
C THR A 97 -17.87 10.58 -6.90
N HIS A 98 -17.04 11.32 -6.17
CA HIS A 98 -15.67 10.92 -5.89
C HIS A 98 -15.64 9.84 -4.79
N PRO A 99 -14.90 8.73 -4.95
CA PRO A 99 -14.95 7.60 -4.01
C PRO A 99 -14.49 7.95 -2.59
N PHE A 100 -13.70 9.01 -2.43
CA PHE A 100 -13.20 9.50 -1.14
C PHE A 100 -13.85 10.81 -0.69
N HIS A 101 -14.96 11.22 -1.31
CA HIS A 101 -15.62 12.48 -0.98
C HIS A 101 -16.01 12.58 0.52
N ARG A 102 -16.49 11.47 1.09
CA ARG A 102 -16.98 11.39 2.47
C ARG A 102 -15.92 10.97 3.49
N HIS A 103 -14.67 10.83 3.06
CA HIS A 103 -13.57 10.45 3.93
C HIS A 103 -12.81 11.70 4.37
N ALA A 104 -12.99 12.16 5.62
CA ALA A 104 -12.55 13.49 6.03
C ALA A 104 -11.04 13.71 5.79
N LEU A 105 -10.20 12.76 6.23
CA LEU A 105 -8.75 12.81 6.02
C LEU A 105 -8.36 12.94 4.54
N LEU A 106 -8.90 12.10 3.65
CA LEU A 106 -8.54 12.13 2.24
C LEU A 106 -9.13 13.37 1.54
N ALA A 107 -10.34 13.79 1.92
CA ALA A 107 -10.98 14.99 1.40
C ALA A 107 -10.19 16.26 1.75
N ALA A 108 -9.68 16.35 2.98
CA ALA A 108 -8.85 17.47 3.42
C ALA A 108 -7.43 17.42 2.86
N HIS A 109 -6.78 16.24 2.94
CA HIS A 109 -5.32 16.13 2.81
C HIS A 109 -4.84 15.25 1.66
N GLY A 110 -5.69 14.44 1.03
CA GLY A 110 -5.27 13.44 0.04
C GLY A 110 -4.50 14.03 -1.15
N GLY A 111 -4.95 15.18 -1.65
CA GLY A 111 -4.25 15.90 -2.70
C GLY A 111 -2.89 16.47 -2.28
N MET A 112 -2.74 16.91 -1.03
CA MET A 112 -1.47 17.37 -0.46
C MET A 112 -0.51 16.20 -0.28
N LEU A 113 -0.95 15.12 0.37
CA LEU A 113 -0.16 13.91 0.61
C LEU A 113 0.37 13.31 -0.71
N SER A 114 -0.48 13.25 -1.75
CA SER A 114 -0.06 12.80 -3.09
C SER A 114 1.03 13.67 -3.71
N ARG A 115 0.96 14.99 -3.54
CA ARG A 115 1.98 15.92 -4.09
C ARG A 115 3.31 15.80 -3.36
N GLU A 116 3.28 15.70 -2.03
CA GLU A 116 4.48 15.56 -1.22
C GLU A 116 5.16 14.21 -1.42
N SER A 117 4.37 13.14 -1.54
CA SER A 117 4.88 11.81 -1.92
C SER A 117 5.60 11.84 -3.28
N LYS A 118 5.02 12.52 -4.28
CA LYS A 118 5.70 12.76 -5.55
C LYS A 118 6.98 13.57 -5.39
N ALA A 119 6.95 14.66 -4.62
CA ALA A 119 8.11 15.53 -4.42
C ALA A 119 9.29 14.76 -3.80
N TYR A 120 8.99 13.93 -2.79
CA TYR A 120 9.94 13.01 -2.18
C TYR A 120 10.57 12.06 -3.21
N LEU A 121 9.76 11.40 -4.04
CA LEU A 121 10.25 10.49 -5.07
C LEU A 121 11.06 11.20 -6.15
N VAL A 122 10.68 12.42 -6.55
CA VAL A 122 11.45 13.24 -7.49
C VAL A 122 12.82 13.61 -6.91
N ALA A 123 12.89 13.94 -5.62
CA ALA A 123 14.16 14.21 -4.96
C ALA A 123 15.06 12.96 -4.93
N ARG A 124 14.51 11.79 -4.59
CA ARG A 124 15.26 10.52 -4.66
C ARG A 124 15.68 10.17 -6.08
N ALA A 125 14.83 10.43 -7.07
CA ALA A 125 15.14 10.19 -8.48
C ALA A 125 16.34 11.00 -8.94
N ARG A 126 16.45 12.28 -8.54
CA ARG A 126 17.64 13.11 -8.82
C ARG A 126 18.90 12.49 -8.21
N ASN A 127 18.84 12.08 -6.95
CA ASN A 127 19.98 11.47 -6.25
C ASN A 127 20.41 10.14 -6.88
N LYS A 128 19.45 9.35 -7.40
CA LYS A 128 19.67 8.03 -8.00
C LYS A 128 19.80 8.06 -9.52
N ARG A 129 19.89 9.24 -10.13
CA ARG A 129 19.98 9.43 -11.60
C ARG A 129 18.85 8.72 -12.36
N VAL A 130 17.65 8.79 -11.82
CA VAL A 130 16.38 8.36 -12.43
C VAL A 130 15.72 9.58 -13.06
N ILE A 131 15.29 9.43 -14.32
CA ILE A 131 14.63 10.46 -15.11
C ILE A 131 13.21 10.64 -14.58
N SER A 132 12.80 11.87 -14.24
CA SER A 132 11.46 12.15 -13.71
C SER A 132 10.58 12.99 -14.66
N THR A 133 10.99 13.11 -15.92
CA THR A 133 10.20 13.78 -16.96
C THR A 133 9.27 12.77 -17.66
N PRO A 134 7.95 13.06 -17.80
CA PRO A 134 7.01 12.19 -18.51
C PRO A 134 7.48 11.89 -19.94
N GLY A 135 7.29 10.64 -20.41
CA GLY A 135 7.79 10.19 -21.71
C GLY A 135 9.16 9.49 -21.59
N PRO A 136 10.28 10.21 -21.45
CA PRO A 136 11.59 9.59 -21.22
C PRO A 136 11.63 8.67 -19.99
N HIS A 137 10.92 9.03 -18.91
CA HIS A 137 10.76 8.17 -17.74
C HIS A 137 10.13 6.82 -18.10
N TYR A 138 9.12 6.78 -18.99
CA TYR A 138 8.48 5.52 -19.38
C TYR A 138 9.47 4.57 -20.08
N GLY A 139 10.28 5.09 -21.01
CA GLY A 139 11.35 4.32 -21.64
C GLY A 139 12.36 3.79 -20.63
N GLN A 140 12.80 4.64 -19.69
CA GLN A 140 13.72 4.23 -18.63
C GLN A 140 13.11 3.15 -17.70
N SER A 141 11.84 3.30 -17.32
CA SER A 141 11.12 2.32 -16.50
C SER A 141 11.07 0.94 -17.17
N ILE A 142 10.84 0.88 -18.49
CA ILE A 142 10.89 -0.39 -19.25
C ILE A 142 12.30 -1.00 -19.18
N LEU A 143 13.34 -0.19 -19.36
CA LEU A 143 14.73 -0.67 -19.29
C LEU A 143 15.07 -1.21 -17.90
N PHE A 144 14.69 -0.50 -16.83
CA PHE A 144 14.87 -1.00 -15.46
C PHE A 144 14.12 -2.31 -15.24
N PHE A 145 12.87 -2.40 -15.68
CA PHE A 145 12.09 -3.63 -15.56
C PHE A 145 12.75 -4.81 -16.29
N MET A 146 13.23 -4.60 -17.52
CA MET A 146 13.97 -5.63 -18.25
C MET A 146 15.28 -6.02 -17.55
N SER A 147 16.02 -5.04 -17.00
CA SER A 147 17.24 -5.30 -16.24
C SER A 147 16.97 -6.10 -14.98
N LEU A 148 15.92 -5.78 -14.22
CA LEU A 148 15.49 -6.55 -13.05
C LEU A 148 15.18 -7.99 -13.43
N MET A 149 14.33 -8.18 -14.44
CA MET A 149 13.91 -9.52 -14.86
C MET A 149 15.08 -10.38 -15.33
N ARG A 150 16.11 -9.78 -15.96
CA ARG A 150 17.33 -10.48 -16.36
C ARG A 150 18.23 -10.81 -15.18
N ALA A 151 18.45 -9.82 -14.30
CA ALA A 151 19.28 -9.97 -13.11
C ALA A 151 18.74 -11.12 -12.23
N GLU A 152 17.44 -11.10 -11.95
CA GLU A 152 16.86 -12.07 -11.03
C GLU A 152 16.62 -13.45 -11.65
N ASN A 153 16.72 -13.62 -12.98
CA ASN A 153 16.22 -14.80 -13.67
C ASN A 153 16.79 -16.12 -13.11
N ASP A 154 18.08 -16.11 -12.81
CA ASP A 154 18.82 -17.32 -12.44
C ASP A 154 19.00 -17.46 -10.92
N ILE A 155 18.51 -16.50 -10.12
CA ILE A 155 18.70 -16.43 -8.66
C ILE A 155 17.37 -16.32 -7.88
N LYS A 156 16.24 -16.61 -8.53
CA LYS A 156 14.90 -16.43 -7.89
C LYS A 156 14.69 -17.29 -6.65
N ALA A 157 15.26 -18.50 -6.63
CA ALA A 157 15.07 -19.45 -5.54
C ALA A 157 15.73 -18.95 -4.25
N GLU A 158 16.84 -18.24 -4.38
CA GLU A 158 17.64 -17.63 -3.32
C GLU A 158 17.05 -16.28 -2.88
N LEU A 159 16.47 -15.53 -3.82
CA LEU A 159 15.88 -14.23 -3.58
C LEU A 159 14.62 -14.28 -2.69
N ALA A 160 13.69 -15.21 -2.93
CA ALA A 160 12.43 -15.26 -2.19
C ALA A 160 12.62 -15.40 -0.64
N PRO A 161 13.48 -16.29 -0.13
CA PRO A 161 13.81 -16.34 1.29
C PRO A 161 14.37 -15.03 1.86
N LEU A 162 15.15 -14.26 1.08
CA LEU A 162 15.65 -12.96 1.53
C LEU A 162 14.53 -11.92 1.69
N ALA A 163 13.50 -11.95 0.83
CA ALA A 163 12.33 -11.09 0.98
C ALA A 163 11.53 -11.44 2.24
N ILE A 164 11.35 -12.74 2.49
CA ILE A 164 10.68 -13.26 3.68
C ILE A 164 11.43 -12.81 4.94
N ARG A 165 12.75 -13.01 4.99
CA ARG A 165 13.60 -12.59 6.12
C ARG A 165 13.58 -11.08 6.36
N ALA A 166 13.67 -10.29 5.29
CA ALA A 166 13.60 -8.83 5.39
C ALA A 166 12.26 -8.38 5.98
N ALA A 167 11.15 -8.98 5.54
CA ALA A 167 9.82 -8.71 6.06
C ALA A 167 9.67 -9.17 7.52
N ALA A 168 10.10 -10.40 7.84
CA ALA A 168 10.11 -10.96 9.19
C ALA A 168 10.88 -10.09 10.18
N THR A 169 12.07 -9.63 9.78
CA THR A 169 12.92 -8.74 10.58
C THR A 169 12.25 -7.38 10.84
N MET A 170 11.71 -6.76 9.78
CA MET A 170 11.08 -5.44 9.87
C MET A 170 9.83 -5.44 10.74
N TRP A 171 9.04 -6.50 10.66
CA TRP A 171 7.76 -6.63 11.34
C TRP A 171 7.81 -7.49 12.60
N GLY A 172 8.97 -8.07 12.94
CA GLY A 172 9.12 -8.95 14.09
C GLY A 172 8.11 -10.11 14.10
N ILE A 173 7.85 -10.71 12.93
CA ILE A 173 6.96 -11.86 12.74
C ILE A 173 7.80 -13.07 12.32
N ASP A 174 7.42 -14.25 12.78
CA ASP A 174 8.13 -15.49 12.44
C ASP A 174 8.06 -15.78 10.93
N GLU A 175 9.17 -16.25 10.34
CA GLU A 175 9.26 -16.52 8.90
C GLU A 175 8.27 -17.60 8.44
N ASP A 176 7.90 -18.55 9.31
CA ASP A 176 6.92 -19.61 9.01
C ASP A 176 5.49 -19.09 8.84
N ARG A 177 5.22 -17.84 9.26
CA ARG A 177 3.96 -17.13 9.01
C ARG A 177 3.93 -16.43 7.65
N LEU A 178 5.02 -16.49 6.89
CA LEU A 178 5.18 -15.81 5.61
C LEU A 178 5.45 -16.84 4.49
N ASP A 179 4.67 -16.76 3.41
CA ASP A 179 4.84 -17.56 2.20
C ASP A 179 4.98 -16.63 1.01
N GLY A 180 6.23 -16.34 0.66
CA GLY A 180 6.61 -15.47 -0.45
C GLY A 180 7.17 -16.27 -1.62
N SER A 181 6.72 -16.00 -2.85
CA SER A 181 7.32 -16.61 -4.05
C SER A 181 7.47 -15.65 -5.22
N LEU A 182 8.54 -15.85 -5.99
CA LEU A 182 8.79 -15.16 -7.25
C LEU A 182 8.23 -15.96 -8.41
N THR A 183 7.11 -15.53 -8.97
CA THR A 183 6.38 -16.23 -10.03
C THR A 183 5.62 -15.27 -10.95
N ARG A 184 5.39 -15.70 -12.18
CA ARG A 184 4.52 -14.99 -13.12
C ARG A 184 3.04 -15.22 -12.83
N ASP A 185 2.70 -16.34 -12.19
CA ASP A 185 1.35 -16.63 -11.70
C ASP A 185 1.15 -15.99 -10.31
N ALA A 186 1.02 -14.67 -10.31
CA ALA A 186 0.97 -13.89 -9.09
C ALA A 186 -0.41 -13.99 -8.39
N ALA A 187 -1.47 -14.35 -9.11
CA ALA A 187 -2.82 -14.40 -8.57
C ALA A 187 -2.98 -15.53 -7.53
N PHE A 188 -3.65 -15.26 -6.41
CA PHE A 188 -4.08 -16.28 -5.48
C PHE A 188 -5.37 -15.89 -4.74
N GLY A 189 -6.10 -16.90 -4.24
CA GLY A 189 -7.34 -16.70 -3.49
C GLY A 189 -8.52 -16.22 -4.35
N ARG A 190 -9.58 -15.73 -3.69
CA ARG A 190 -10.75 -15.16 -4.36
C ARG A 190 -10.47 -13.69 -4.71
N ILE A 191 -9.88 -13.46 -5.88
CA ILE A 191 -9.66 -12.10 -6.38
C ILE A 191 -11.00 -11.46 -6.73
N ARG A 192 -11.25 -10.29 -6.17
CA ARG A 192 -12.49 -9.56 -6.38
C ARG A 192 -12.62 -9.08 -7.83
N GLN A 193 -13.83 -9.18 -8.38
CA GLN A 193 -14.11 -8.65 -9.70
C GLN A 193 -14.09 -7.12 -9.68
N PRO A 194 -13.34 -6.46 -10.57
CA PRO A 194 -13.31 -5.01 -10.64
C PRO A 194 -14.67 -4.42 -10.99
N ARG A 195 -14.98 -3.23 -10.46
CA ARG A 195 -16.28 -2.57 -10.70
C ARG A 195 -16.30 -1.77 -12.00
N THR A 196 -15.13 -1.40 -12.49
CA THR A 196 -15.00 -0.51 -13.64
C THR A 196 -14.13 -1.13 -14.73
N ASN A 197 -14.30 -0.68 -15.99
CA ASN A 197 -13.40 -1.06 -17.08
C ASN A 197 -11.95 -0.70 -16.75
N ARG A 198 -11.76 0.40 -16.01
CA ARG A 198 -10.48 0.82 -15.46
C ARG A 198 -9.89 -0.23 -14.52
N GLY A 199 -10.69 -0.72 -13.58
CA GLY A 199 -10.28 -1.77 -12.66
C GLY A 199 -9.99 -3.11 -13.36
N VAL A 200 -10.71 -3.43 -14.44
CA VAL A 200 -10.39 -4.61 -15.29
C VAL A 200 -9.01 -4.48 -15.91
N MET A 201 -8.68 -3.31 -16.46
CA MET A 201 -7.34 -3.04 -17.00
C MET A 201 -6.25 -3.10 -15.91
N LEU A 202 -6.51 -2.51 -14.73
CA LEU A 202 -5.58 -2.57 -13.59
C LEU A 202 -5.30 -4.00 -13.16
N ARG A 203 -6.35 -4.81 -13.02
CA ARG A 203 -6.23 -6.21 -12.66
C ARG A 203 -5.42 -7.01 -13.69
N ALA A 204 -5.64 -6.76 -14.98
CA ALA A 204 -4.90 -7.42 -16.04
C ALA A 204 -3.40 -7.06 -16.06
N GLY A 205 -3.05 -5.87 -15.59
CA GLY A 205 -1.66 -5.41 -15.45
C GLY A 205 -1.00 -5.72 -14.11
N ALA A 206 -1.69 -6.37 -13.17
CA ALA A 206 -1.15 -6.67 -11.84
C ALA A 206 -0.08 -7.77 -11.92
N ILE A 207 1.13 -7.45 -11.49
CA ILE A 207 2.32 -8.32 -11.52
C ILE A 207 2.78 -8.76 -10.11
N GLY A 208 1.96 -8.47 -9.10
CA GLY A 208 2.15 -8.85 -7.70
C GLY A 208 0.81 -8.92 -6.98
N TRP A 209 0.71 -9.84 -6.02
CA TRP A 209 -0.42 -9.95 -5.10
C TRP A 209 0.08 -10.37 -3.73
N GLY A 210 -0.48 -9.77 -2.70
CA GLY A 210 -0.20 -10.04 -1.29
C GLY A 210 -1.49 -10.02 -0.48
N GLY A 211 -1.55 -10.83 0.58
CA GLY A 211 -2.74 -10.96 1.41
C GLY A 211 -2.62 -12.09 2.43
N VAL A 212 -3.72 -12.38 3.12
CA VAL A 212 -3.77 -13.33 4.22
C VAL A 212 -4.59 -14.56 3.82
N GLN A 213 -4.09 -15.75 4.12
CA GLN A 213 -4.81 -17.01 3.98
C GLN A 213 -4.89 -17.72 5.33
N ARG A 214 -6.03 -18.37 5.60
CA ARG A 214 -6.11 -19.32 6.70
C ARG A 214 -5.63 -20.69 6.20
N ARG A 215 -4.59 -21.24 6.83
CA ARG A 215 -4.07 -22.59 6.59
C ARG A 215 -4.18 -23.37 7.89
N HIS A 216 -4.98 -24.44 7.88
CA HIS A 216 -5.36 -25.15 9.10
C HIS A 216 -5.94 -24.16 10.14
N ASP A 217 -5.30 -24.02 11.31
CA ASP A 217 -5.71 -23.13 12.40
C ASP A 217 -4.85 -21.87 12.54
N GLN A 218 -4.08 -21.52 11.51
CA GLN A 218 -3.22 -20.33 11.53
C GLN A 218 -3.44 -19.43 10.31
N PHE A 219 -3.23 -18.12 10.51
CA PHE A 219 -3.19 -17.14 9.42
C PHE A 219 -1.76 -16.99 8.90
N VAL A 220 -1.59 -17.24 7.61
CA VAL A 220 -0.32 -17.13 6.89
C VAL A 220 -0.43 -15.99 5.89
N VAL A 221 0.55 -15.11 5.88
CA VAL A 221 0.68 -14.08 4.85
C VAL A 221 1.24 -14.75 3.60
N VAL A 222 0.53 -14.60 2.49
CA VAL A 222 0.95 -15.13 1.20
C VAL A 222 1.23 -13.96 0.27
N ALA A 223 2.35 -14.02 -0.43
CA ALA A 223 2.72 -13.03 -1.43
C ALA A 223 3.35 -13.69 -2.65
N LYS A 224 2.96 -13.23 -3.83
CA LYS A 224 3.51 -13.68 -5.10
C LYS A 224 3.79 -12.49 -5.98
N SER A 225 4.97 -12.43 -6.61
CA SER A 225 5.28 -11.33 -7.52
C SER A 225 6.33 -11.71 -8.56
N TRP A 226 6.52 -10.87 -9.56
CA TRP A 226 7.46 -11.16 -10.65
C TRP A 226 8.93 -10.96 -10.28
N PHE A 227 9.23 -10.06 -9.34
CA PHE A 227 10.58 -9.66 -8.95
C PHE A 227 10.68 -9.25 -7.47
N TRP A 228 11.87 -9.32 -6.89
CA TRP A 228 12.11 -9.28 -5.44
C TRP A 228 11.61 -8.02 -4.72
N PRO A 229 11.89 -6.78 -5.20
CA PRO A 229 11.35 -5.60 -4.55
C PRO A 229 9.82 -5.63 -4.40
N LEU A 230 9.11 -6.12 -5.42
CA LEU A 230 7.66 -6.22 -5.37
C LEU A 230 7.21 -7.35 -4.44
N LEU A 231 7.97 -8.44 -4.31
CA LEU A 231 7.66 -9.47 -3.31
C LEU A 231 7.69 -8.88 -1.90
N SER A 232 8.71 -8.10 -1.58
CA SER A 232 8.82 -7.42 -0.29
C SER A 232 7.65 -6.45 -0.05
N HIS A 233 7.23 -5.72 -1.08
CA HIS A 233 6.06 -4.84 -1.05
C HIS A 233 4.78 -5.64 -0.72
N GLU A 234 4.50 -6.72 -1.44
CA GLU A 234 3.30 -7.54 -1.26
C GLU A 234 3.30 -8.30 0.09
N LEU A 235 4.47 -8.75 0.57
CA LEU A 235 4.61 -9.32 1.91
C LEU A 235 4.25 -8.29 2.99
N THR A 236 4.77 -7.06 2.88
CA THR A 236 4.42 -5.99 3.83
C THR A 236 2.94 -5.67 3.79
N LYS A 237 2.34 -5.59 2.59
CA LYS A 237 0.90 -5.38 2.42
C LYS A 237 0.10 -6.47 3.15
N GLY A 238 0.48 -7.74 2.96
CA GLY A 238 -0.18 -8.87 3.62
C GLY A 238 0.02 -8.90 5.15
N ILE A 239 1.20 -8.53 5.65
CA ILE A 239 1.46 -8.41 7.10
C ILE A 239 0.60 -7.29 7.70
N CYS A 240 0.58 -6.11 7.09
CA CYS A 240 -0.24 -5.00 7.56
C CYS A 240 -1.73 -5.36 7.50
N GLU A 241 -2.18 -6.06 6.46
CA GLU A 241 -3.55 -6.58 6.37
C GLU A 241 -3.85 -7.51 7.54
N LEU A 242 -2.97 -8.48 7.85
CA LEU A 242 -3.13 -9.39 8.99
C LEU A 242 -3.30 -8.63 10.31
N VAL A 243 -2.47 -7.62 10.55
CA VAL A 243 -2.56 -6.77 11.75
C VAL A 243 -3.88 -5.97 11.76
N CYS A 244 -4.27 -5.43 10.60
CA CYS A 244 -5.48 -4.62 10.46
C CYS A 244 -6.79 -5.43 10.51
N LEU A 245 -6.76 -6.76 10.37
CA LEU A 245 -7.95 -7.62 10.53
C LEU A 245 -8.60 -7.45 11.92
N HIS A 246 -7.82 -7.08 12.93
CA HIS A 246 -8.34 -6.76 14.27
C HIS A 246 -9.21 -5.50 14.30
N GLY A 247 -9.15 -4.62 13.30
CA GLY A 247 -9.88 -3.36 13.31
C GLY A 247 -11.35 -3.48 12.97
N LEU A 248 -11.79 -4.60 12.39
CA LEU A 248 -13.18 -4.84 11.99
C LEU A 248 -13.73 -6.15 12.58
N CYS A 249 -13.04 -6.74 13.57
CA CYS A 249 -13.38 -8.07 14.07
C CYS A 249 -14.70 -8.14 14.85
N GLU A 250 -15.20 -7.00 15.33
CA GLU A 250 -16.46 -6.91 16.06
C GLU A 250 -17.69 -6.81 15.14
N LEU A 251 -17.48 -6.50 13.85
CA LEU A 251 -18.57 -6.42 12.90
C LEU A 251 -19.20 -7.78 12.64
N SER A 252 -20.53 -7.80 12.45
CA SER A 252 -21.20 -8.99 11.96
C SER A 252 -20.63 -9.40 10.60
N LYS A 253 -20.70 -10.69 10.24
CA LYS A 253 -20.22 -11.17 8.93
C LYS A 253 -20.84 -10.40 7.75
N LYS A 254 -22.10 -9.99 7.88
CA LYS A 254 -22.84 -9.20 6.88
C LYS A 254 -22.25 -7.80 6.76
N ASP A 255 -22.04 -7.12 7.88
CA ASP A 255 -21.56 -5.74 7.89
C ASP A 255 -20.09 -5.68 7.48
N TYR A 256 -19.28 -6.63 7.93
CA TYR A 256 -17.90 -6.81 7.44
C TYR A 256 -17.87 -6.94 5.91
N ALA A 257 -18.71 -7.83 5.34
CA ALA A 257 -18.78 -8.02 3.90
C ALA A 257 -19.27 -6.76 3.16
N ALA A 258 -20.13 -5.95 3.78
CA ALA A 258 -20.56 -4.66 3.23
C ALA A 258 -19.43 -3.62 3.28
N VAL A 259 -18.72 -3.48 4.40
CA VAL A 259 -17.61 -2.54 4.60
C VAL A 259 -16.46 -2.84 3.65
N VAL A 260 -15.93 -4.07 3.68
CA VAL A 260 -14.95 -4.56 2.70
C VAL A 260 -15.53 -4.44 1.29
N GLY A 261 -16.83 -4.69 1.18
CA GLY A 261 -17.66 -4.47 0.01
C GLY A 261 -17.43 -3.12 -0.66
N TYR A 262 -17.32 -2.04 0.11
CA TYR A 262 -17.14 -0.67 -0.38
C TYR A 262 -15.68 -0.22 -0.39
N ALA A 263 -14.86 -0.65 0.55
CA ALA A 263 -13.52 -0.08 0.72
C ALA A 263 -12.42 -0.78 -0.09
N ASP A 264 -12.60 -2.06 -0.43
CA ASP A 264 -11.53 -2.87 -1.02
C ASP A 264 -11.72 -3.01 -2.55
N HIS A 265 -11.40 -1.92 -3.24
CA HIS A 265 -11.39 -1.84 -4.69
C HIS A 265 -9.98 -1.66 -5.25
N ILE A 266 -9.64 -2.42 -6.29
CA ILE A 266 -8.35 -2.30 -6.97
C ILE A 266 -8.16 -0.89 -7.54
N GLU A 267 -9.26 -0.22 -7.91
CA GLU A 267 -9.24 1.17 -8.36
C GLU A 267 -8.75 2.17 -7.30
N TYR A 268 -8.81 1.81 -6.02
CA TYR A 268 -8.38 2.65 -4.91
C TYR A 268 -6.90 2.47 -4.59
N GLU A 269 -6.26 1.39 -5.04
CA GLU A 269 -4.86 1.12 -4.73
C GLU A 269 -3.92 2.21 -5.24
N ILE A 270 -4.09 2.67 -6.49
CA ILE A 270 -3.24 3.73 -7.04
C ILE A 270 -3.32 5.03 -6.22
N PRO A 271 -4.50 5.63 -5.99
CA PRO A 271 -4.55 6.85 -5.17
C PRO A 271 -4.11 6.60 -3.73
N MET A 272 -4.36 5.42 -3.16
CA MET A 272 -3.85 5.07 -1.83
C MET A 272 -2.33 4.94 -1.79
N LEU A 273 -1.68 4.39 -2.82
CA LEU A 273 -0.21 4.38 -2.93
C LEU A 273 0.33 5.81 -3.08
N GLN A 274 -0.37 6.65 -3.84
CA GLN A 274 0.03 8.05 -4.03
C GLN A 274 0.01 8.83 -2.71
N ALA A 275 -1.07 8.78 -1.95
CA ALA A 275 -1.22 9.54 -0.71
C ALA A 275 -0.61 8.82 0.51
N GLY A 276 -0.75 7.50 0.58
CA GLY A 276 -0.42 6.69 1.74
C GLY A 276 1.06 6.68 2.07
N ALA A 277 1.95 6.76 1.08
CA ALA A 277 3.40 6.75 1.34
C ALA A 277 3.84 7.98 2.17
N GLU A 278 3.23 9.15 1.96
CA GLU A 278 3.51 10.33 2.76
C GLU A 278 2.86 10.24 4.14
N LEU A 279 1.60 9.82 4.22
CA LEU A 279 0.92 9.62 5.51
C LEU A 279 1.70 8.63 6.38
N TRP A 280 2.21 7.54 5.79
CA TRP A 280 3.00 6.54 6.49
C TRP A 280 4.29 7.12 7.06
N ARG A 281 5.03 7.95 6.31
CA ARG A 281 6.23 8.62 6.82
C ARG A 281 5.92 9.54 8.00
N ARG A 282 4.82 10.30 7.93
CA ARG A 282 4.37 11.16 9.03
C ARG A 282 3.92 10.34 10.23
N PHE A 283 3.22 9.24 10.00
CA PHE A 283 2.83 8.29 11.04
C PHE A 283 4.06 7.72 11.76
N LEU A 284 5.06 7.22 11.02
CA LEU A 284 6.32 6.73 11.60
C LEU A 284 7.03 7.80 12.45
N ALA A 285 6.94 9.08 12.08
CA ALA A 285 7.58 10.18 12.81
C ALA A 285 6.89 10.54 14.14
N VAL A 286 5.63 10.13 14.33
CA VAL A 286 4.90 10.34 15.59
C VAL A 286 4.87 9.09 16.47
N ILE A 287 5.36 7.94 16.01
CA ILE A 287 5.47 6.75 16.86
C ILE A 287 6.46 7.03 17.99
N PRO A 288 6.07 6.85 19.27
CA PRO A 288 6.97 7.08 20.39
C PRO A 288 8.21 6.17 20.34
N PRO A 289 9.40 6.66 20.74
CA PRO A 289 10.61 5.85 20.78
C PRO A 289 10.43 4.57 21.61
N GLY A 290 10.96 3.45 21.11
CA GLY A 290 10.88 2.16 21.80
C GLY A 290 9.59 1.37 21.60
N GLN A 291 8.55 1.96 21.00
CA GLN A 291 7.37 1.19 20.59
C GLN A 291 7.66 0.33 19.35
N ARG A 292 7.15 -0.91 19.37
CA ARG A 292 7.24 -1.82 18.23
C ARG A 292 6.16 -1.46 17.21
N LEU A 293 6.57 -1.17 15.97
CA LEU A 293 5.67 -0.81 14.87
C LEU A 293 4.43 -1.73 14.72
N PRO A 294 4.54 -3.08 14.78
CA PRO A 294 3.35 -3.94 14.68
C PRO A 294 2.36 -3.73 15.83
N HIS A 295 2.84 -3.49 17.05
CA HIS A 295 1.98 -3.24 18.21
C HIS A 295 1.27 -1.90 18.07
N THR A 296 1.99 -0.85 17.65
CA THR A 296 1.39 0.47 17.40
C THR A 296 0.35 0.38 16.29
N LEU A 297 0.64 -0.30 15.19
CA LEU A 297 -0.31 -0.49 14.09
C LEU A 297 -1.55 -1.30 14.53
N MET A 298 -1.37 -2.34 15.34
CA MET A 298 -2.49 -3.12 15.89
C MET A 298 -3.37 -2.27 16.83
N HIS A 299 -2.76 -1.43 17.66
CA HIS A 299 -3.49 -0.48 18.50
C HIS A 299 -4.29 0.51 17.65
N VAL A 300 -3.66 1.13 16.65
CA VAL A 300 -4.31 2.04 15.70
C VAL A 300 -5.47 1.35 14.97
N ALA A 301 -5.30 0.11 14.53
CA ALA A 301 -6.35 -0.64 13.85
C ALA A 301 -7.58 -0.86 14.75
N ARG A 302 -7.38 -1.04 16.05
CA ARG A 302 -8.45 -1.28 17.03
C ARG A 302 -9.20 -0.02 17.47
N LEU A 303 -8.68 1.18 17.20
CA LEU A 303 -9.36 2.43 17.53
C LEU A 303 -10.75 2.49 16.89
N GLU A 304 -11.73 3.03 17.61
CA GLU A 304 -13.04 3.37 17.03
C GLU A 304 -12.89 4.32 15.82
N PRO A 305 -13.83 4.30 14.84
CA PRO A 305 -13.72 5.10 13.63
C PRO A 305 -13.36 6.58 13.86
N ASP A 306 -14.05 7.24 14.78
CA ASP A 306 -13.82 8.67 15.08
C ASP A 306 -12.45 8.91 15.73
N ALA A 307 -12.01 8.00 16.59
CA ALA A 307 -10.69 8.08 17.24
C ALA A 307 -9.56 7.85 16.23
N LEU A 308 -9.73 6.90 15.30
CA LEU A 308 -8.77 6.69 14.21
C LEU A 308 -8.71 7.90 13.28
N GLU A 309 -9.86 8.45 12.89
CA GLU A 309 -9.91 9.65 12.04
C GLU A 309 -9.21 10.82 12.74
N TRP A 310 -9.54 11.08 14.01
CA TRP A 310 -8.89 12.11 14.81
C TRP A 310 -7.37 11.92 14.88
N LEU A 311 -6.90 10.69 15.18
CA LEU A 311 -5.47 10.41 15.24
C LEU A 311 -4.78 10.71 13.90
N MET A 312 -5.34 10.21 12.79
CA MET A 312 -4.73 10.39 11.47
C MET A 312 -4.76 11.85 10.99
N MET A 313 -5.78 12.63 11.38
CA MET A 313 -5.79 14.07 11.14
C MET A 313 -4.64 14.75 11.91
N ASN A 314 -4.46 14.41 13.19
CA ASN A 314 -3.40 14.99 14.02
C ASN A 314 -1.99 14.55 13.61
N VAL A 315 -1.80 13.35 13.03
CA VAL A 315 -0.53 12.96 12.38
C VAL A 315 -0.08 14.00 11.35
N ILE A 316 -1.03 14.69 10.71
CA ILE A 316 -0.77 15.73 9.70
C ILE A 316 -0.74 17.12 10.33
N GLU A 317 -1.73 17.44 11.16
CA GLU A 317 -2.03 18.81 11.60
C GLU A 317 -1.37 19.18 12.94
N ALA A 318 -1.23 18.22 13.86
CA ALA A 318 -0.67 18.41 15.20
C ALA A 318 0.13 17.17 15.65
N PRO A 319 1.32 16.93 15.07
CA PRO A 319 2.06 15.68 15.26
C PRO A 319 2.48 15.40 16.70
N ASP A 320 2.65 16.43 17.53
CA ASP A 320 2.94 16.26 18.95
C ASP A 320 1.73 15.75 19.73
N GLU A 321 0.51 16.20 19.40
CA GLU A 321 -0.73 15.66 19.99
C GLU A 321 -0.95 14.21 19.57
N ALA A 322 -0.70 13.90 18.29
CA ALA A 322 -0.74 12.52 17.80
C ALA A 322 0.26 11.63 18.55
N ARG A 323 1.49 12.10 18.78
CA ARG A 323 2.49 11.37 19.57
C ARG A 323 2.00 11.11 21.00
N CYS A 324 1.54 12.15 21.71
CA CYS A 324 1.01 12.02 23.07
C CYS A 324 -0.14 11.00 23.15
N SER A 325 -1.02 10.95 22.15
CA SER A 325 -2.12 9.99 22.13
C SER A 325 -1.66 8.53 21.95
N LEU A 326 -0.52 8.31 21.29
CA LEU A 326 0.11 6.99 21.14
C LEU A 326 0.93 6.57 22.38
N GLU A 327 1.24 7.51 23.29
CA GLU A 327 1.94 7.26 24.56
C GLU A 327 1.03 6.72 25.68
N GLY A 328 -0.28 6.53 25.41
CA GLY A 328 -1.23 5.89 26.32
C GLY A 328 -0.77 4.50 26.82
N PRO A 329 -1.35 3.98 27.92
CA PRO A 329 -0.79 2.83 28.63
C PRO A 329 -0.53 1.64 27.70
N PRO A 330 0.65 1.00 27.79
CA PRO A 330 1.04 -0.06 26.87
C PRO A 330 0.01 -1.19 26.90
N PHE A 331 -0.44 -1.58 25.72
CA PHE A 331 -1.24 -2.78 25.50
C PHE A 331 -0.54 -3.97 26.19
N ARG A 332 -1.19 -4.58 27.19
CA ARG A 332 -0.68 -5.78 27.85
C ARG A 332 -1.01 -7.00 26.98
N PRO A 333 -0.01 -7.73 26.47
CA PRO A 333 -0.24 -8.89 25.60
C PRO A 333 -0.92 -10.07 26.31
N ASP A 334 -0.99 -10.07 27.64
CA ASP A 334 -1.51 -11.18 28.47
C ASP A 334 -3.05 -11.32 28.46
N SER A 335 -3.76 -10.63 27.57
CA SER A 335 -5.23 -10.71 27.44
C SER A 335 -5.69 -11.43 26.17
N LEU A 336 -4.90 -12.38 25.65
CA LEU A 336 -5.26 -13.25 24.53
C LEU A 336 -5.28 -14.72 24.93
#